data_AF-A0A2H6KFH3-F1
#
_entry.id   AF-A0A2H6KFH3-F1
#
_cell.length_a   1.000
_cell.length_b   1.000
_cell.length_c   1.000
_cell.angle_alpha   90.00
_cell.angle_beta   90.00
_cell.angle_gamma   90.00
#
_symmetry.space_group_name_H-M   'P 1'
#
loop_
_entity.id
_entity.type
_entity.pdbx_description
1 polymer ?
#
loop_
_entity_poly.entity_id
_entity_poly.type
_entity_poly.pdbx_seq_one_letter_code
_entity_poly.pdbx_strand_id
1 'polypeptide(L)'
;MASQRDEREMKASPGGDLSSDLATRVSAGGDKDGEDDRRTDKLKQMKEWKNRFDEFTTQMDVLLNDVLGYTRSDATSELNSRPVNSPSGNGGSRCSPQQRTLGADPPSIQSSSQTAPKIDGGPKCACKSPNITNVDKVVYHALTEPPRNVKECMDWLIALKGKDPGKNLKALGEAVYKFLADKPVGYTRVPALEKVKLISKEFLNKPDFRNRHPVKRIRSRFYIRMYKEFCWLTKFFTFYKSDYENIIQTKGLTAIDIADKLGDVVTGCERFLKHIKNPGQYKSAYCPEATWDASFAKNPEACAVILVGIGPMFYGSLESLLIECEFLYRTGLSRYLFEFIRMMLKALGFVEPECRASPSLVDVDRALSRLDDHELYTVYDLSGFWAFY
;
A
#
# COMPACT_ATOMS: atom_id res chain seq x y z
N MET A 1 79.28 -13.55 9.58
CA MET A 1 78.82 -14.10 8.29
C MET A 1 78.06 -13.00 7.58
N ALA A 2 78.63 -12.54 6.47
CA ALA A 2 78.10 -11.48 5.62
C ALA A 2 77.09 -12.05 4.62
N SER A 3 76.06 -11.27 4.26
CA SER A 3 75.28 -11.50 3.05
C SER A 3 74.88 -10.16 2.42
N GLN A 4 75.33 -10.00 1.17
CA GLN A 4 75.19 -8.90 0.21
C GLN A 4 73.72 -8.54 -0.03
N ARG A 5 73.29 -7.27 -0.11
CA ARG A 5 73.54 -6.20 -1.11
C ARG A 5 73.26 -6.63 -2.56
N ASP A 6 72.10 -6.24 -3.08
CA ASP A 6 71.85 -6.14 -4.51
C ASP A 6 71.04 -4.86 -4.79
N GLU A 7 71.77 -3.84 -5.23
CA GLU A 7 71.26 -2.62 -5.87
C GLU A 7 71.04 -2.97 -7.35
N ARG A 8 69.84 -2.74 -7.89
CA ARG A 8 69.64 -2.70 -9.35
C ARG A 8 69.25 -1.31 -9.80
N GLU A 9 70.19 -0.74 -10.55
CA GLU A 9 70.12 0.48 -11.34
C GLU A 9 68.91 0.49 -12.29
N MET A 10 68.20 1.62 -12.33
CA MET A 10 67.38 2.00 -13.46
C MET A 10 68.26 2.68 -14.51
N LYS A 11 68.40 2.06 -15.68
CA LYS A 11 68.88 2.72 -16.91
C LYS A 11 67.69 3.20 -17.73
N ALA A 12 67.73 4.46 -18.12
CA ALA A 12 66.84 5.09 -19.07
C ALA A 12 67.52 5.29 -20.43
N SER A 13 66.71 5.22 -21.50
CA SER A 13 66.84 5.85 -22.85
C SER A 13 66.48 4.87 -23.97
N PRO A 14 66.15 5.32 -25.20
CA PRO A 14 65.33 6.48 -25.60
C PRO A 14 64.34 6.13 -26.74
N GLY A 15 63.40 7.04 -27.03
CA GLY A 15 62.91 7.37 -28.38
C GLY A 15 62.20 6.31 -29.23
N GLY A 16 60.92 6.55 -29.52
CA GLY A 16 60.18 5.81 -30.55
C GLY A 16 58.80 6.40 -30.80
N ASP A 17 58.77 7.45 -31.62
CA ASP A 17 57.57 8.01 -32.25
C ASP A 17 56.95 6.96 -33.19
N LEU A 18 55.66 6.65 -33.03
CA LEU A 18 54.87 6.00 -34.08
C LEU A 18 53.40 6.42 -33.93
N SER A 19 52.98 7.24 -34.89
CA SER A 19 51.60 7.55 -35.19
C SER A 19 50.77 6.28 -35.42
N SER A 20 49.65 6.14 -34.73
CA SER A 20 48.55 5.29 -35.18
C SER A 20 47.20 5.85 -34.74
N ASP A 21 46.49 6.38 -35.74
CA ASP A 21 45.05 6.34 -35.96
C ASP A 21 44.10 6.36 -34.74
N LEU A 22 43.70 7.59 -34.42
CA LEU A 22 42.45 7.92 -33.76
C LEU A 22 41.28 7.65 -34.72
N ALA A 23 40.84 6.39 -34.78
CA ALA A 23 39.56 6.03 -35.39
C ALA A 23 38.79 5.05 -34.48
N THR A 24 37.71 5.57 -33.91
CA THR A 24 36.46 4.83 -33.64
C THR A 24 36.52 3.69 -32.64
N ARG A 25 36.34 4.01 -31.35
CA ARG A 25 35.61 3.14 -30.41
C ARG A 25 34.65 3.96 -29.55
N VAL A 26 33.50 4.28 -30.16
CA VAL A 26 32.28 4.59 -29.42
C VAL A 26 31.81 3.28 -28.78
N SER A 27 31.88 3.22 -27.45
CA SER A 27 31.28 2.14 -26.68
C SER A 27 29.76 2.32 -26.70
N ALA A 28 29.10 1.59 -27.59
CA ALA A 28 27.66 1.41 -27.59
C ALA A 28 27.32 0.19 -26.70
N GLY A 29 27.33 0.38 -25.38
CA GLY A 29 26.71 -0.53 -24.42
C GLY A 29 25.26 -0.13 -24.23
N GLY A 30 24.38 -0.53 -25.14
CA GLY A 30 22.94 -0.29 -25.04
C GLY A 30 22.26 -1.42 -24.28
N ASP A 31 22.02 -1.24 -22.99
CA ASP A 31 21.06 -2.04 -22.23
C ASP A 31 19.64 -1.75 -22.76
N LYS A 32 19.16 -2.57 -23.70
CA LYS A 32 17.78 -2.50 -24.24
C LYS A 32 16.91 -3.71 -23.87
N ASP A 33 17.42 -4.67 -23.12
CA ASP A 33 16.76 -5.97 -22.93
C ASP A 33 15.74 -6.02 -21.77
N GLY A 34 15.29 -4.87 -21.24
CA GLY A 34 14.37 -4.84 -20.10
C GLY A 34 12.96 -4.29 -20.39
N GLU A 35 12.74 -3.64 -21.53
CA GLU A 35 11.50 -2.87 -21.76
C GLU A 35 10.46 -3.64 -22.60
N ASP A 36 10.90 -4.52 -23.50
CA ASP A 36 10.00 -5.33 -24.35
C ASP A 36 9.36 -6.49 -23.56
N ASP A 37 10.07 -7.07 -22.61
CA ASP A 37 9.55 -8.11 -21.72
C ASP A 37 8.40 -7.58 -20.84
N ARG A 38 8.51 -6.34 -20.34
CA ARG A 38 7.47 -5.70 -19.52
C ARG A 38 6.18 -5.42 -20.31
N ARG A 39 6.28 -5.05 -21.59
CA ARG A 39 5.09 -4.81 -22.44
C ARG A 39 4.35 -6.11 -22.74
N THR A 40 5.10 -7.17 -22.98
CA THR A 40 4.53 -8.49 -23.27
C THR A 40 3.74 -9.04 -22.08
N ASP A 41 4.24 -8.83 -20.85
CA ASP A 41 3.56 -9.29 -19.65
C ASP A 41 2.26 -8.51 -19.37
N LYS A 42 2.24 -7.18 -19.59
CA LYS A 42 1.00 -6.38 -19.50
C LYS A 42 -0.06 -6.81 -20.53
N LEU A 43 0.34 -7.14 -21.76
CA LEU A 43 -0.58 -7.62 -22.80
C LEU A 43 -1.18 -8.99 -22.45
N LYS A 44 -0.37 -9.87 -21.86
CA LYS A 44 -0.80 -11.19 -21.40
C LYS A 44 -1.83 -11.06 -20.27
N GLN A 45 -1.55 -10.21 -19.28
CA GLN A 45 -2.49 -9.93 -18.19
C GLN A 45 -3.81 -9.31 -18.71
N MET A 46 -3.76 -8.43 -19.71
CA MET A 46 -4.96 -7.82 -20.31
C MET A 46 -5.80 -8.83 -21.12
N LYS A 47 -5.15 -9.77 -21.82
CA LYS A 47 -5.85 -10.88 -22.51
C LYS A 47 -6.50 -11.84 -21.51
N GLU A 48 -5.78 -12.20 -20.46
CA GLU A 48 -6.32 -13.04 -19.39
C GLU A 48 -7.52 -12.38 -18.71
N TRP A 49 -7.44 -11.08 -18.45
CA TRP A 49 -8.56 -10.29 -17.92
C TRP A 49 -9.77 -10.31 -18.85
N LYS A 50 -9.56 -10.06 -20.15
CA LYS A 50 -10.65 -10.08 -21.14
C LYS A 50 -11.36 -11.43 -21.14
N ASN A 51 -10.61 -12.54 -21.14
CA ASN A 51 -11.19 -13.88 -21.12
C ASN A 51 -12.02 -14.13 -19.85
N ARG A 52 -11.52 -13.71 -18.68
CA ARG A 52 -12.26 -13.83 -17.40
C ARG A 52 -13.52 -12.96 -17.39
N PHE A 53 -13.48 -11.79 -18.02
CA PHE A 53 -14.63 -10.91 -18.16
C PHE A 53 -15.71 -11.53 -19.06
N ASP A 54 -15.31 -12.09 -20.21
CA ASP A 54 -16.23 -12.77 -21.14
C ASP A 54 -16.90 -13.99 -20.47
N GLU A 55 -16.13 -14.80 -19.73
CA GLU A 55 -16.67 -15.91 -18.93
C GLU A 55 -17.68 -15.43 -17.88
N PHE A 56 -17.34 -14.36 -17.15
CA PHE A 56 -18.21 -13.74 -16.17
C PHE A 56 -19.53 -13.25 -16.78
N THR A 57 -19.48 -12.55 -17.93
CA THR A 57 -20.69 -12.07 -18.61
C THR A 57 -21.60 -13.23 -19.00
N THR A 58 -21.03 -14.35 -19.44
CA THR A 58 -21.79 -15.57 -19.76
C THR A 58 -22.46 -16.16 -18.53
N GLN A 59 -21.75 -16.24 -17.39
CA GLN A 59 -22.32 -16.76 -16.14
C GLN A 59 -23.43 -15.85 -15.59
N MET A 60 -23.27 -14.53 -15.69
CA MET A 60 -24.31 -13.59 -15.27
C MET A 60 -25.54 -13.64 -16.15
N ASP A 61 -25.39 -13.80 -17.46
CA ASP A 61 -26.51 -14.00 -18.36
C ASP A 61 -27.29 -15.26 -17.99
N VAL A 62 -26.61 -16.37 -17.65
CA VAL A 62 -27.28 -17.58 -17.17
C VAL A 62 -28.04 -17.32 -15.87
N LEU A 63 -27.42 -16.65 -14.89
CA LEU A 63 -28.01 -16.40 -13.57
C LEU A 63 -29.18 -15.42 -13.65
N LEU A 64 -29.07 -14.36 -14.45
CA LEU A 64 -30.16 -13.42 -14.74
C LEU A 64 -31.32 -14.11 -15.46
N ASN A 65 -31.03 -14.97 -16.44
CA ASN A 65 -32.08 -15.72 -17.14
C ASN A 65 -32.76 -16.75 -16.24
N ASP A 66 -32.04 -17.38 -15.31
CA ASP A 66 -32.61 -18.30 -14.33
C ASP A 66 -33.53 -17.58 -13.34
N VAL A 67 -33.05 -16.48 -12.72
CA VAL A 67 -33.84 -15.64 -11.80
C VAL A 67 -35.06 -15.05 -12.49
N LEU A 68 -34.92 -14.50 -13.69
CA LEU A 68 -36.03 -13.94 -14.46
C LEU A 68 -37.01 -15.04 -14.92
N GLY A 69 -36.50 -16.23 -15.23
CA GLY A 69 -37.28 -17.42 -15.57
C GLY A 69 -38.25 -17.83 -14.46
N TYR A 70 -37.78 -17.86 -13.21
CA TYR A 70 -38.63 -18.16 -12.04
C TYR A 70 -39.72 -17.11 -11.83
N THR A 71 -39.39 -15.81 -11.91
CA THR A 71 -40.39 -14.74 -11.73
C THR A 71 -41.43 -14.68 -12.86
N ARG A 72 -41.12 -15.18 -14.06
CA ARG A 72 -42.07 -15.17 -15.18
C ARG A 72 -43.09 -16.30 -15.10
N SER A 73 -42.77 -17.43 -14.48
CA SER A 73 -43.69 -18.57 -14.37
C SER A 73 -44.87 -18.27 -13.44
N ASP A 74 -44.65 -17.52 -12.35
CA ASP A 74 -45.70 -17.23 -11.36
C ASP A 74 -46.65 -16.09 -11.78
N ALA A 75 -46.19 -15.15 -12.62
CA ALA A 75 -47.04 -14.05 -13.10
C ALA A 75 -48.09 -14.47 -14.15
N THR A 76 -47.89 -15.60 -14.82
CA THR A 76 -48.82 -16.10 -15.85
C THR A 76 -49.84 -17.11 -15.35
N SER A 77 -49.71 -17.65 -14.13
CA SER A 77 -50.69 -18.61 -13.58
C SER A 77 -51.89 -17.92 -12.90
N GLU A 78 -51.74 -16.69 -12.40
CA GLU A 78 -52.82 -15.98 -11.68
C GLU A 78 -53.77 -15.17 -12.59
N LEU A 79 -53.50 -15.01 -13.89
CA LEU A 79 -54.36 -14.23 -14.79
C LEU A 79 -55.50 -15.03 -15.45
N ASN A 80 -55.58 -16.34 -15.26
CA ASN A 80 -56.59 -17.21 -15.91
C ASN A 80 -57.72 -17.70 -14.98
N SER A 81 -57.85 -17.18 -13.76
CA SER A 81 -58.92 -17.58 -12.83
C SER A 81 -59.54 -16.39 -12.08
N ARG A 82 -60.24 -15.51 -12.81
CA ARG A 82 -61.23 -14.60 -12.20
C ARG A 82 -62.66 -15.02 -12.56
N PRO A 83 -63.48 -15.47 -11.59
CA PRO A 83 -64.92 -15.41 -11.72
C PRO A 83 -65.39 -13.96 -11.47
N VAL A 84 -66.26 -13.51 -12.37
CA VAL A 84 -67.10 -12.32 -12.21
C VAL A 84 -68.02 -12.54 -11.01
N ASN A 85 -67.94 -11.65 -10.01
CA ASN A 85 -69.07 -11.09 -9.24
C ASN A 85 -68.54 -10.35 -7.99
N SER A 86 -68.76 -9.03 -7.97
CA SER A 86 -68.65 -8.23 -6.75
C SER A 86 -69.95 -8.29 -5.95
N PRO A 87 -69.86 -8.22 -4.62
CA PRO A 87 -70.78 -7.32 -3.91
C PRO A 87 -70.08 -6.41 -2.90
N SER A 88 -70.59 -5.18 -2.90
CA SER A 88 -70.49 -4.14 -1.89
C SER A 88 -70.88 -4.67 -0.50
N GLY A 89 -70.09 -4.33 0.53
CA GLY A 89 -70.42 -4.58 1.94
C GLY A 89 -69.61 -3.71 2.89
N ASN A 90 -70.30 -2.75 3.51
CA ASN A 90 -69.85 -1.89 4.61
C ASN A 90 -69.78 -2.63 5.96
N GLY A 91 -68.97 -2.11 6.88
CA GLY A 91 -68.96 -2.43 8.31
C GLY A 91 -67.78 -3.33 8.69
N GLY A 92 -66.99 -3.13 9.73
CA GLY A 92 -67.11 -2.29 10.92
C GLY A 92 -66.35 -3.00 12.05
N SER A 93 -65.83 -2.23 13.00
CA SER A 93 -65.52 -2.63 14.38
C SER A 93 -64.25 -3.44 14.72
N ARG A 94 -63.40 -2.78 15.52
CA ARG A 94 -62.69 -3.21 16.75
C ARG A 94 -61.95 -4.56 16.75
N CYS A 95 -60.65 -4.52 17.07
CA CYS A 95 -60.12 -4.91 18.39
C CYS A 95 -58.58 -4.85 18.43
N SER A 96 -58.08 -4.63 19.65
CA SER A 96 -56.74 -4.19 20.02
C SER A 96 -55.71 -5.36 20.14
N PRO A 97 -54.52 -5.19 20.77
CA PRO A 97 -53.26 -5.69 20.27
C PRO A 97 -52.83 -7.02 20.90
N GLN A 98 -52.00 -7.81 20.20
CA GLN A 98 -51.23 -8.88 20.83
C GLN A 98 -49.74 -8.66 20.64
N GLN A 99 -49.12 -8.37 21.78
CA GLN A 99 -47.71 -8.53 22.06
C GLN A 99 -47.26 -9.96 21.72
N ARG A 100 -46.13 -10.09 21.03
CA ARG A 100 -45.21 -11.22 21.23
C ARG A 100 -43.80 -10.69 21.39
N THR A 101 -43.42 -10.60 22.65
CA THR A 101 -42.06 -10.63 23.14
C THR A 101 -41.49 -12.01 22.83
N LEU A 102 -40.46 -12.09 22.01
CA LEU A 102 -39.54 -13.23 22.00
C LEU A 102 -38.15 -12.68 22.29
N GLY A 103 -37.73 -12.93 23.53
CA GLY A 103 -36.38 -12.70 23.98
C GLY A 103 -35.41 -13.68 23.30
N ALA A 104 -34.28 -13.14 22.91
CA ALA A 104 -33.06 -13.89 22.74
C ALA A 104 -31.94 -13.05 23.37
N ASP A 105 -31.52 -13.47 24.55
CA ASP A 105 -30.32 -12.94 25.19
C ASP A 105 -29.10 -13.25 24.32
N PRO A 106 -28.23 -12.28 24.02
CA PRO A 106 -26.95 -12.56 23.40
C PRO A 106 -25.99 -13.19 24.44
N PRO A 107 -25.12 -14.14 24.03
CA PRO A 107 -24.22 -14.79 24.96
C PRO A 107 -23.18 -13.80 25.48
N SER A 108 -23.03 -13.79 26.81
CA SER A 108 -21.96 -13.14 27.55
C SER A 108 -20.59 -13.62 27.05
N ILE A 109 -19.92 -12.79 26.24
CA ILE A 109 -18.51 -12.98 25.90
C ILE A 109 -17.69 -12.60 27.13
N GLN A 110 -17.19 -13.61 27.85
CA GLN A 110 -16.14 -13.46 28.85
C GLN A 110 -14.89 -12.89 28.17
N SER A 111 -14.66 -11.59 28.37
CA SER A 111 -13.36 -10.97 28.08
C SER A 111 -12.36 -11.45 29.13
N SER A 112 -11.57 -12.45 28.75
CA SER A 112 -10.33 -12.83 29.44
C SER A 112 -9.38 -11.64 29.41
N SER A 113 -9.38 -10.88 30.50
CA SER A 113 -8.50 -9.75 30.72
C SER A 113 -7.18 -10.31 31.27
N GLN A 114 -6.29 -10.76 30.38
CA GLN A 114 -4.92 -11.02 30.78
C GLN A 114 -4.22 -9.68 30.98
N THR A 115 -4.01 -9.35 32.26
CA THR A 115 -3.18 -8.25 32.71
C THR A 115 -1.75 -8.48 32.23
N ALA A 116 -1.31 -7.72 31.22
CA ALA A 116 0.09 -7.67 30.84
C ALA A 116 0.90 -7.00 31.97
N PRO A 117 2.07 -7.55 32.36
CA PRO A 117 2.90 -6.95 33.39
C PRO A 117 3.44 -5.59 32.92
N LYS A 118 3.29 -4.58 33.77
CA LYS A 118 3.98 -3.29 33.65
C LYS A 118 5.48 -3.54 33.65
N ILE A 119 6.13 -3.33 32.50
CA ILE A 119 7.59 -3.22 32.42
C ILE A 119 7.93 -1.75 32.70
N ASP A 120 8.12 -1.43 33.97
CA ASP A 120 8.81 -0.19 34.39
C ASP A 120 10.32 -0.40 34.23
N GLY A 121 10.95 0.35 33.32
CA GLY A 121 12.42 0.31 33.18
C GLY A 121 13.02 0.75 31.84
N GLY A 122 12.28 1.48 30.99
CA GLY A 122 12.87 2.15 29.81
C GLY A 122 13.50 3.50 30.19
N PRO A 123 14.58 3.94 29.51
CA PRO A 123 15.24 5.20 29.82
C PRO A 123 14.24 6.35 29.70
N LYS A 124 14.11 7.14 30.77
CA LYS A 124 13.28 8.35 30.82
C LYS A 124 13.83 9.38 29.84
N CYS A 125 13.42 9.32 28.59
CA CYS A 125 13.50 10.46 27.69
C CYS A 125 12.29 11.34 27.99
N ALA A 126 12.52 12.43 28.72
CA ALA A 126 11.50 13.41 29.05
C ALA A 126 11.15 14.25 27.82
N CYS A 127 10.38 13.70 26.89
CA CYS A 127 9.81 14.46 25.77
C CYS A 127 8.31 14.63 26.03
N LYS A 128 7.93 15.84 26.42
CA LYS A 128 6.53 16.27 26.47
C LYS A 128 5.91 16.07 25.08
N SER A 129 4.73 15.43 25.01
CA SER A 129 3.95 15.37 23.77
C SER A 129 3.71 16.78 23.21
N PRO A 130 3.96 17.03 21.91
CA PRO A 130 3.78 18.36 21.34
C PRO A 130 2.31 18.76 21.33
N ASN A 131 2.06 19.98 21.77
CA ASN A 131 0.75 20.63 21.68
C ASN A 131 0.51 21.07 20.23
N ILE A 132 -0.65 20.72 19.66
CA ILE A 132 -0.95 20.69 18.20
C ILE A 132 -1.02 22.08 17.52
N THR A 133 -0.68 23.17 18.21
CA THR A 133 -0.95 24.54 17.71
C THR A 133 0.26 25.28 17.14
N ASN A 134 1.49 24.74 17.22
CA ASN A 134 2.65 25.28 16.50
C ASN A 134 3.22 24.21 15.57
N VAL A 135 3.20 24.48 14.26
CA VAL A 135 3.81 23.65 13.20
C VAL A 135 5.33 23.85 13.17
N ASP A 136 5.96 23.93 14.35
CA ASP A 136 7.39 23.64 14.43
C ASP A 136 7.51 22.17 14.08
N LYS A 137 8.16 21.92 12.94
CA LYS A 137 8.24 20.62 12.30
C LYS A 137 8.67 19.55 13.32
N VAL A 138 7.74 18.68 13.69
CA VAL A 138 8.00 17.61 14.66
C VAL A 138 9.01 16.66 14.04
N VAL A 139 10.16 16.52 14.71
CA VAL A 139 11.15 15.49 14.40
C VAL A 139 10.90 14.34 15.38
N TYR A 140 10.57 13.17 14.85
CA TYR A 140 10.33 11.97 15.63
C TYR A 140 11.65 11.37 16.11
N HIS A 141 11.69 10.99 17.39
CA HIS A 141 12.87 10.42 18.03
C HIS A 141 12.88 8.89 18.07
N ALA A 142 11.76 8.26 17.69
CA ALA A 142 11.63 6.81 17.65
C ALA A 142 10.78 6.37 16.46
N LEU A 143 11.09 5.20 15.91
CA LEU A 143 10.30 4.60 14.83
C LEU A 143 8.95 4.06 15.31
N THR A 144 8.74 3.99 16.62
CA THR A 144 7.44 3.61 17.23
C THR A 144 6.36 4.67 17.04
N GLU A 145 6.74 5.89 16.65
CA GLU A 145 5.81 6.94 16.27
C GLU A 145 5.35 6.71 14.82
N PRO A 146 4.05 6.48 14.57
CA PRO A 146 3.57 6.14 13.24
C PRO A 146 3.54 7.37 12.31
N PRO A 147 3.93 7.21 11.03
CA PRO A 147 3.78 8.23 9.99
C PRO A 147 2.36 8.78 9.85
N ARG A 148 2.23 10.09 9.58
CA ARG A 148 0.95 10.78 9.38
C ARG A 148 0.68 11.23 7.94
N ASN A 149 1.64 11.04 7.04
CA ASN A 149 1.55 11.31 5.61
C ASN A 149 2.57 10.46 4.85
N VAL A 150 2.51 10.51 3.51
CA VAL A 150 3.35 9.66 2.65
C VAL A 150 4.83 10.03 2.72
N LYS A 151 5.17 11.32 2.84
CA LYS A 151 6.57 11.74 3.09
C LYS A 151 7.11 11.09 4.36
N GLU A 152 6.35 11.13 5.46
CA GLU A 152 6.72 10.49 6.73
C GLU A 152 6.84 8.97 6.59
N CYS A 153 6.02 8.31 5.76
CA CYS A 153 6.18 6.87 5.49
C CYS A 153 7.52 6.58 4.83
N MET A 154 7.91 7.37 3.83
CA MET A 154 9.20 7.21 3.15
C MET A 154 10.37 7.45 4.11
N ASP A 155 10.30 8.52 4.91
CA ASP A 155 11.31 8.82 5.93
C ASP A 155 11.41 7.69 6.96
N TRP A 156 10.28 7.14 7.40
CA TRP A 156 10.22 6.02 8.35
C TRP A 156 10.88 4.76 7.79
N LEU A 157 10.56 4.38 6.54
CA LEU A 157 11.15 3.21 5.88
C LEU A 157 12.67 3.35 5.71
N ILE A 158 13.14 4.55 5.33
CA ILE A 158 14.58 4.83 5.16
C ILE A 158 15.31 4.83 6.51
N ALA A 159 14.71 5.42 7.55
CA ALA A 159 15.25 5.39 8.90
C ALA A 159 15.30 3.97 9.48
N LEU A 160 14.25 3.17 9.23
CA LEU A 160 14.17 1.76 9.60
C LEU A 160 15.28 0.93 8.94
N LYS A 161 15.55 1.16 7.65
CA LYS A 161 16.65 0.51 6.94
C LYS A 161 17.97 0.71 7.68
N GLY A 162 18.23 1.92 8.16
CA GLY A 162 19.40 2.24 8.98
C GLY A 162 20.74 1.94 8.28
N LYS A 163 21.77 1.61 9.08
CA LYS A 163 23.12 1.31 8.58
C LYS A 163 23.32 -0.13 8.14
N ASP A 164 22.50 -1.05 8.65
CA ASP A 164 22.55 -2.48 8.33
C ASP A 164 21.22 -2.89 7.68
N PRO A 165 21.04 -2.60 6.38
CA PRO A 165 19.79 -2.88 5.68
C PRO A 165 19.44 -4.37 5.71
N GLY A 166 20.45 -5.24 5.55
CA GLY A 166 20.25 -6.69 5.50
C GLY A 166 19.69 -7.24 6.80
N LYS A 167 20.26 -6.85 7.95
CA LYS A 167 19.75 -7.25 9.26
C LYS A 167 18.35 -6.67 9.54
N ASN A 168 18.18 -5.36 9.34
CA ASN A 168 16.95 -4.66 9.75
C ASN A 168 15.74 -5.05 8.91
N LEU A 169 15.90 -5.13 7.58
CA LEU A 169 14.81 -5.52 6.68
C LEU A 169 14.45 -7.00 6.84
N LYS A 170 15.43 -7.87 7.09
CA LYS A 170 15.16 -9.27 7.43
C LYS A 170 14.33 -9.39 8.70
N ALA A 171 14.70 -8.66 9.75
CA ALA A 171 13.95 -8.66 11.01
C ALA A 171 12.53 -8.10 10.84
N LEU A 172 12.35 -7.07 10.01
CA LEU A 172 11.02 -6.58 9.62
C LEU A 172 10.22 -7.63 8.84
N GLY A 173 10.83 -8.27 7.84
CA GLY A 173 10.18 -9.32 7.05
C GLY A 173 9.72 -10.49 7.91
N GLU A 174 10.56 -10.94 8.86
CA GLU A 174 10.19 -11.95 9.85
C GLU A 174 9.02 -11.50 10.75
N ALA A 175 9.03 -10.25 11.22
CA ALA A 175 7.97 -9.71 12.04
C ALA A 175 6.63 -9.63 11.29
N VAL A 176 6.67 -9.15 10.04
CA VAL A 176 5.48 -9.06 9.17
C VAL A 176 4.95 -10.43 8.81
N TYR A 177 5.82 -11.39 8.46
CA TYR A 177 5.43 -12.77 8.20
C TYR A 177 4.69 -13.36 9.41
N LYS A 178 5.29 -13.30 10.61
CA LYS A 178 4.67 -13.81 11.84
C LYS A 178 3.35 -13.10 12.16
N PHE A 179 3.28 -11.79 11.90
CA PHE A 179 2.08 -11.02 12.13
C PHE A 179 0.91 -11.42 11.20
N LEU A 180 1.20 -11.82 9.95
CA LEU A 180 0.19 -12.12 8.93
C LEU A 180 -0.11 -13.61 8.72
N ALA A 181 0.85 -14.51 8.94
CA ALA A 181 0.77 -15.92 8.54
C ALA A 181 -0.44 -16.66 9.12
N ASP A 182 -0.74 -16.42 10.40
CA ASP A 182 -1.80 -17.10 11.15
C ASP A 182 -3.12 -16.34 11.18
N LYS A 183 -3.24 -15.23 10.44
CA LYS A 183 -4.48 -14.46 10.44
C LYS A 183 -5.52 -15.17 9.55
N PRO A 184 -6.78 -15.31 10.01
CA PRO A 184 -7.84 -15.87 9.19
C PRO A 184 -8.40 -14.81 8.23
N VAL A 185 -8.93 -15.24 7.09
CA VAL A 185 -9.68 -14.34 6.21
C VAL A 185 -10.93 -13.84 6.91
N GLY A 186 -11.17 -12.54 6.79
CA GLY A 186 -12.21 -11.80 7.48
C GLY A 186 -11.64 -10.85 8.53
N TYR A 187 -12.50 -10.24 9.33
CA TYR A 187 -12.11 -9.19 10.26
C TYR A 187 -11.46 -9.75 11.54
N THR A 188 -10.18 -9.42 11.75
CA THR A 188 -9.44 -9.62 13.00
C THR A 188 -9.15 -8.27 13.66
N ARG A 189 -9.54 -8.11 14.93
CA ARG A 189 -9.27 -6.86 15.67
C ARG A 189 -7.92 -6.94 16.38
N VAL A 190 -7.00 -6.06 15.98
CA VAL A 190 -5.72 -5.87 16.66
C VAL A 190 -5.68 -4.45 17.22
N PRO A 191 -5.83 -4.24 18.56
CA PRO A 191 -6.01 -2.90 19.13
C PRO A 191 -4.91 -1.90 18.78
N ALA A 192 -3.65 -2.33 18.69
CA ALA A 192 -2.54 -1.49 18.29
C ALA A 192 -2.65 -1.06 16.81
N LEU A 193 -3.05 -1.99 15.93
CA LEU A 193 -3.26 -1.71 14.50
C LEU A 193 -4.41 -0.74 14.27
N GLU A 194 -5.50 -0.84 15.03
CA GLU A 194 -6.64 0.09 14.91
C GLU A 194 -6.25 1.56 15.15
N LYS A 195 -5.26 1.81 16.02
CA LYS A 195 -4.75 3.16 16.24
C LYS A 195 -3.98 3.68 15.01
N VAL A 196 -3.17 2.85 14.37
CA VAL A 196 -2.42 3.24 13.16
C VAL A 196 -3.37 3.35 11.95
N LYS A 197 -4.35 2.44 11.84
CA LYS A 197 -5.42 2.50 10.84
C LYS A 197 -6.19 3.81 10.88
N LEU A 198 -6.46 4.35 12.07
CA LEU A 198 -7.13 5.64 12.22
C LEU A 198 -6.32 6.76 11.55
N ILE A 199 -5.00 6.78 11.71
CA ILE A 199 -4.11 7.77 11.08
C ILE A 199 -4.20 7.67 9.56
N SER A 200 -4.09 6.46 9.01
CA SER A 200 -4.25 6.23 7.57
C SER A 200 -5.62 6.65 7.05
N LYS A 201 -6.68 6.35 7.81
CA LYS A 201 -8.06 6.72 7.49
C LYS A 201 -8.25 8.24 7.47
N GLU A 202 -7.73 8.94 8.48
CA GLU A 202 -7.76 10.41 8.56
C GLU A 202 -7.03 11.05 7.38
N PHE A 203 -5.82 10.56 7.06
CA PHE A 203 -5.07 11.06 5.91
C PHE A 203 -5.83 10.88 4.60
N LEU A 204 -6.34 9.67 4.34
CA LEU A 204 -7.07 9.36 3.10
C LEU A 204 -8.40 10.14 2.99
N ASN A 205 -8.96 10.61 4.11
CA ASN A 205 -10.17 11.45 4.11
C ASN A 205 -9.91 12.92 3.75
N LYS A 206 -8.65 13.37 3.62
CA LYS A 206 -8.33 14.74 3.20
C LYS A 206 -8.94 15.06 1.83
N PRO A 207 -9.44 16.29 1.62
CA PRO A 207 -10.16 16.65 0.40
C PRO A 207 -9.35 16.43 -0.88
N ASP A 208 -8.03 16.61 -0.83
CA ASP A 208 -7.11 16.42 -1.97
C ASP A 208 -7.10 14.97 -2.50
N PHE A 209 -7.35 14.00 -1.62
CA PHE A 209 -7.29 12.57 -1.92
C PHE A 209 -8.65 11.89 -1.95
N ARG A 210 -9.60 12.35 -1.12
CA ARG A 210 -10.85 11.65 -0.78
C ARG A 210 -11.62 11.08 -1.97
N ASN A 211 -11.63 11.81 -3.07
CA ASN A 211 -12.42 11.53 -4.27
C ASN A 211 -11.62 10.87 -5.41
N ARG A 212 -10.32 10.66 -5.25
CA ARG A 212 -9.48 9.97 -6.24
C ARG A 212 -9.81 8.48 -6.27
N HIS A 213 -9.77 7.87 -7.45
CA HIS A 213 -10.24 6.49 -7.62
C HIS A 213 -9.52 5.47 -6.71
N PRO A 214 -8.19 5.40 -6.64
CA PRO A 214 -7.50 4.47 -5.74
C PRO A 214 -7.82 4.73 -4.27
N VAL A 215 -7.81 5.99 -3.85
CA VAL A 215 -8.13 6.38 -2.47
C VAL A 215 -9.57 6.03 -2.10
N LYS A 216 -10.54 6.30 -2.98
CA LYS A 216 -11.95 5.94 -2.76
C LYS A 216 -12.12 4.43 -2.59
N ARG A 217 -11.40 3.63 -3.39
CA ARG A 217 -11.35 2.17 -3.29
C ARG A 217 -10.74 1.69 -1.98
N ILE A 218 -9.64 2.29 -1.52
CA ILE A 218 -9.04 1.95 -0.22
C ILE A 218 -9.96 2.37 0.92
N ARG A 219 -10.54 3.57 0.85
CA ARG A 219 -11.45 4.10 1.87
C ARG A 219 -12.68 3.25 2.06
N SER A 220 -13.31 2.76 0.98
CA SER A 220 -14.51 1.93 1.11
C SER A 220 -14.26 0.70 1.99
N ARG A 221 -13.05 0.13 1.97
CA ARG A 221 -12.65 -1.01 2.82
C ARG A 221 -12.55 -0.69 4.30
N PHE A 222 -12.31 0.56 4.68
CA PHE A 222 -12.36 0.97 6.08
C PHE A 222 -13.79 1.02 6.64
N TYR A 223 -14.82 0.99 5.79
CA TYR A 223 -16.23 1.11 6.19
C TYR A 223 -17.05 -0.13 5.86
N ILE A 224 -16.71 -0.83 4.78
CA ILE A 224 -17.40 -2.04 4.33
C ILE A 224 -16.59 -3.23 4.86
N ARG A 225 -17.16 -3.92 5.84
CA ARG A 225 -16.60 -5.20 6.31
C ARG A 225 -16.63 -6.18 5.14
N MET A 226 -15.53 -6.88 4.91
CA MET A 226 -15.55 -8.01 3.99
C MET A 226 -16.52 -9.09 4.47
N TYR A 227 -17.54 -9.37 3.67
CA TYR A 227 -18.41 -10.52 3.85
C TYR A 227 -17.79 -11.72 3.13
N LYS A 228 -17.53 -12.81 3.88
CA LYS A 228 -16.97 -14.06 3.33
C LYS A 228 -17.80 -14.64 2.18
N GLU A 229 -19.12 -14.48 2.24
CA GLU A 229 -20.06 -15.00 1.24
C GLU A 229 -20.08 -14.15 -0.05
N PHE A 230 -19.80 -12.85 0.06
CA PHE A 230 -19.70 -11.94 -1.09
C PHE A 230 -18.41 -12.16 -1.89
N CYS A 231 -17.44 -12.89 -1.33
CA CYS A 231 -16.15 -13.18 -1.96
C CYS A 231 -16.27 -13.97 -3.27
N TRP A 232 -17.30 -14.79 -3.47
CA TRP A 232 -17.40 -15.59 -4.70
C TRP A 232 -17.69 -14.72 -5.93
N LEU A 233 -18.64 -13.78 -5.83
CA LEU A 233 -18.92 -12.83 -6.91
C LEU A 233 -17.81 -11.79 -7.04
N THR A 234 -17.24 -11.30 -5.92
CA THR A 234 -16.14 -10.33 -6.02
C THR A 234 -14.87 -10.94 -6.59
N LYS A 235 -14.59 -12.24 -6.44
CA LYS A 235 -13.45 -12.91 -7.10
C LYS A 235 -13.40 -12.66 -8.62
N PHE A 236 -14.55 -12.42 -9.26
CA PHE A 236 -14.63 -12.08 -10.68
C PHE A 236 -14.41 -10.58 -10.98
N PHE A 237 -14.71 -9.70 -10.02
CA PHE A 237 -14.68 -8.24 -10.20
C PHE A 237 -13.54 -7.51 -9.47
N THR A 238 -12.97 -8.09 -8.43
CA THR A 238 -11.88 -7.51 -7.66
C THR A 238 -10.57 -7.80 -8.35
N PHE A 239 -9.83 -6.72 -8.62
CA PHE A 239 -8.56 -6.78 -9.35
C PHE A 239 -7.44 -7.48 -8.56
N TYR A 240 -7.57 -7.68 -7.24
CA TYR A 240 -6.48 -8.20 -6.41
C TYR A 240 -6.90 -9.38 -5.55
N LYS A 241 -6.18 -10.48 -5.74
CA LYS A 241 -6.32 -11.72 -4.96
C LYS A 241 -6.14 -11.48 -3.45
N SER A 242 -5.30 -10.52 -3.09
CA SER A 242 -5.01 -10.10 -1.72
C SER A 242 -6.17 -9.42 -1.00
N ASP A 243 -7.27 -9.16 -1.69
CA ASP A 243 -8.49 -8.66 -1.06
C ASP A 243 -9.15 -9.73 -0.21
N TYR A 244 -9.16 -10.98 -0.67
CA TYR A 244 -9.99 -12.04 -0.11
C TYR A 244 -9.19 -13.29 0.29
N GLU A 245 -7.89 -13.31 0.05
CA GLU A 245 -7.02 -14.44 0.35
C GLU A 245 -5.79 -14.01 1.13
N ASN A 246 -5.38 -14.86 2.07
CA ASN A 246 -4.12 -14.68 2.78
C ASN A 246 -2.97 -14.81 1.79
N ILE A 247 -2.33 -13.69 1.47
CA ILE A 247 -1.21 -13.63 0.52
C ILE A 247 -0.01 -14.47 0.95
N ILE A 248 0.22 -14.64 2.25
CA ILE A 248 1.31 -15.48 2.77
C ILE A 248 1.09 -16.92 2.34
N GLN A 249 -0.11 -17.44 2.55
CA GLN A 249 -0.47 -18.82 2.23
C GLN A 249 -0.63 -19.03 0.72
N THR A 250 -1.30 -18.09 0.03
CA THR A 250 -1.67 -18.28 -1.37
C THR A 250 -0.55 -17.99 -2.37
N LYS A 251 0.42 -17.15 -2.01
CA LYS A 251 1.63 -16.92 -2.81
C LYS A 251 2.86 -17.65 -2.26
N GLY A 252 2.72 -18.36 -1.13
CA GLY A 252 3.83 -19.05 -0.47
C GLY A 252 4.94 -18.11 -0.02
N LEU A 253 4.61 -16.86 0.35
CA LEU A 253 5.63 -15.87 0.72
C LEU A 253 6.31 -16.28 2.01
N THR A 254 7.63 -16.34 2.00
CA THR A 254 8.45 -16.53 3.20
C THR A 254 8.82 -15.18 3.82
N ALA A 255 9.35 -15.20 5.04
CA ALA A 255 9.91 -14.00 5.66
C ALA A 255 11.02 -13.35 4.83
N ILE A 256 11.81 -14.15 4.10
CA ILE A 256 12.88 -13.67 3.22
C ILE A 256 12.28 -12.94 2.02
N ASP A 257 11.27 -13.53 1.36
CA ASP A 257 10.60 -12.89 0.22
C ASP A 257 9.98 -11.54 0.61
N ILE A 258 9.41 -11.44 1.82
CA ILE A 258 8.86 -10.18 2.33
C ILE A 258 9.98 -9.16 2.56
N ALA A 259 11.10 -9.58 3.16
CA ALA A 259 12.25 -8.71 3.41
C ALA A 259 12.83 -8.15 2.11
N ASP A 260 13.01 -8.99 1.09
CA ASP A 260 13.55 -8.60 -0.21
C ASP A 260 12.63 -7.59 -0.90
N LYS A 261 11.33 -7.88 -0.97
CA LYS A 261 10.34 -6.95 -1.57
C LYS A 261 10.23 -5.64 -0.79
N LEU A 262 10.36 -5.66 0.53
CA LEU A 262 10.44 -4.42 1.32
C LEU A 262 11.72 -3.65 1.02
N GLY A 263 12.84 -4.33 0.76
CA GLY A 263 14.07 -3.72 0.26
C GLY A 263 13.87 -2.97 -1.05
N ASP A 264 13.11 -3.53 -1.98
CA ASP A 264 12.74 -2.87 -3.24
C ASP A 264 11.87 -1.64 -2.99
N VAL A 265 10.85 -1.75 -2.13
CA VAL A 265 10.01 -0.60 -1.72
C VAL A 265 10.86 0.52 -1.11
N VAL A 266 11.80 0.21 -0.21
CA VAL A 266 12.68 1.23 0.39
C VAL A 266 13.58 1.86 -0.66
N THR A 267 14.14 1.07 -1.58
CA THR A 267 14.96 1.57 -2.70
C THR A 267 14.16 2.51 -3.60
N GLY A 268 12.89 2.16 -3.87
CA GLY A 268 11.93 3.01 -4.55
C GLY A 268 11.69 4.34 -3.83
N CYS A 269 11.52 4.31 -2.49
CA CYS A 269 11.40 5.51 -1.67
C CYS A 269 12.63 6.42 -1.78
N GLU A 270 13.84 5.85 -1.70
CA GLU A 270 15.07 6.63 -1.82
C GLU A 270 15.22 7.29 -3.19
N ARG A 271 14.85 6.56 -4.26
CA ARG A 271 14.83 7.11 -5.61
C ARG A 271 13.79 8.22 -5.73
N PHE A 272 12.59 8.01 -5.20
CA PHE A 272 11.55 9.03 -5.19
C PHE A 272 12.06 10.31 -4.54
N LEU A 273 12.61 10.20 -3.33
CA LEU A 273 13.18 11.34 -2.61
C LEU A 273 14.32 12.00 -3.38
N LYS A 274 15.20 11.24 -4.05
CA LYS A 274 16.31 11.79 -4.85
C LYS A 274 15.83 12.76 -5.94
N HIS A 275 14.69 12.47 -6.56
CA HIS A 275 14.16 13.28 -7.66
C HIS A 275 13.24 14.41 -7.19
N ILE A 276 12.54 14.24 -6.07
CA ILE A 276 11.56 15.22 -5.58
C ILE A 276 12.17 16.23 -4.60
N LYS A 277 13.12 15.80 -3.76
CA LYS A 277 13.67 16.67 -2.71
C LYS A 277 14.54 17.78 -3.27
N ASN A 278 14.57 18.90 -2.55
CA ASN A 278 15.58 19.92 -2.75
C ASN A 278 16.84 19.57 -1.91
N PRO A 279 18.00 19.33 -2.55
CA PRO A 279 19.24 19.07 -1.82
C PRO A 279 19.57 20.15 -0.79
N GLY A 280 19.99 19.77 0.41
CA GLY A 280 20.36 20.70 1.49
C GLY A 280 19.18 21.34 2.25
N GLN A 281 17.96 21.30 1.71
CA GLN A 281 16.77 21.86 2.37
C GLN A 281 15.82 20.77 2.88
N TYR A 282 15.93 19.55 2.36
CA TYR A 282 15.14 18.42 2.83
C TYR A 282 15.46 18.05 4.28
N LYS A 283 14.43 17.97 5.12
CA LYS A 283 14.54 17.46 6.50
C LYS A 283 13.70 16.19 6.65
N SER A 284 14.34 15.10 7.05
CA SER A 284 13.64 13.86 7.44
C SER A 284 12.68 14.14 8.61
N ALA A 285 11.55 13.45 8.64
CA ALA A 285 10.66 13.44 9.80
C ALA A 285 11.21 12.65 10.98
N TYR A 286 12.18 11.74 10.75
CA TYR A 286 12.80 10.91 11.79
C TYR A 286 14.26 11.32 11.98
N CYS A 287 14.68 11.47 13.24
CA CYS A 287 16.06 11.79 13.56
C CYS A 287 17.00 10.60 13.33
N PRO A 288 18.32 10.82 13.23
CA PRO A 288 19.30 9.73 13.07
C PRO A 288 19.28 8.68 14.19
N GLU A 289 18.80 9.04 15.38
CA GLU A 289 18.68 8.14 16.55
C GLU A 289 17.47 7.20 16.46
N ALA A 290 16.46 7.54 15.63
CA ALA A 290 15.28 6.72 15.39
C ALA A 290 15.65 5.50 14.52
N THR A 291 16.30 4.52 15.15
CA THR A 291 16.83 3.31 14.50
C THR A 291 16.03 2.07 14.89
N TRP A 292 16.18 1.00 14.11
CA TRP A 292 15.63 -0.32 14.43
C TRP A 292 16.03 -0.79 15.83
N ASP A 293 17.32 -0.77 16.15
CA ASP A 293 17.84 -1.29 17.43
C ASP A 293 17.29 -0.49 18.62
N ALA A 294 17.13 0.83 18.47
CA ALA A 294 16.55 1.68 19.51
C ALA A 294 15.03 1.50 19.67
N SER A 295 14.31 1.22 18.58
CA SER A 295 12.83 1.28 18.56
C SER A 295 12.16 -0.09 18.65
N PHE A 296 12.68 -1.09 17.94
CA PHE A 296 11.97 -2.34 17.64
C PHE A 296 12.71 -3.62 17.99
N ALA A 297 14.01 -3.60 18.29
CA ALA A 297 14.75 -4.83 18.62
C ALA A 297 14.09 -5.65 19.75
N LYS A 298 13.44 -4.98 20.72
CA LYS A 298 12.71 -5.64 21.81
C LYS A 298 11.26 -6.02 21.46
N ASN A 299 10.68 -5.39 20.45
CA ASN A 299 9.30 -5.64 20.02
C ASN A 299 9.15 -5.47 18.50
N PRO A 300 9.61 -6.44 17.70
CA PRO A 300 9.50 -6.38 16.24
C PRO A 300 8.04 -6.36 15.74
N GLU A 301 7.10 -6.94 16.49
CA GLU A 301 5.68 -6.95 16.13
C GLU A 301 5.10 -5.54 16.06
N ALA A 302 5.51 -4.63 16.94
CA ALA A 302 5.10 -3.23 16.87
C ALA A 302 5.47 -2.57 15.52
N CYS A 303 6.60 -2.97 14.94
CA CYS A 303 7.02 -2.50 13.62
C CYS A 303 6.10 -3.04 12.51
N ALA A 304 5.75 -4.33 12.57
CA ALA A 304 4.81 -4.94 11.63
C ALA A 304 3.43 -4.25 11.71
N VAL A 305 2.95 -3.98 12.91
CA VAL A 305 1.69 -3.24 13.14
C VAL A 305 1.72 -1.86 12.48
N ILE A 306 2.83 -1.12 12.62
CA ILE A 306 2.96 0.20 11.98
C ILE A 306 2.95 0.06 10.46
N LEU A 307 3.78 -0.82 9.88
CA LEU A 307 3.85 -1.04 8.44
C LEU A 307 2.48 -1.41 7.84
N VAL A 308 1.82 -2.41 8.43
CA VAL A 308 0.49 -2.89 7.98
C VAL A 308 -0.56 -1.79 8.12
N GLY A 309 -0.46 -0.97 9.16
CA GLY A 309 -1.39 0.12 9.42
C GLY A 309 -1.23 1.33 8.49
N ILE A 310 0.00 1.68 8.10
CA ILE A 310 0.29 2.79 7.17
C ILE A 310 0.18 2.40 5.69
N GLY A 311 0.25 1.10 5.39
CA GLY A 311 0.19 0.57 4.04
C GLY A 311 -0.96 1.12 3.17
N PRO A 312 -2.23 1.18 3.65
CA PRO A 312 -3.33 1.75 2.89
C PRO A 312 -3.13 3.21 2.47
N MET A 313 -2.57 4.03 3.39
CA MET A 313 -2.25 5.42 3.12
C MET A 313 -1.13 5.54 2.09
N PHE A 314 -0.07 4.73 2.26
CA PHE A 314 1.09 4.76 1.37
C PHE A 314 0.72 4.34 -0.05
N TYR A 315 0.11 3.16 -0.18
CA TYR A 315 -0.33 2.61 -1.47
C TYR A 315 -1.34 3.53 -2.17
N GLY A 316 -2.47 3.85 -1.51
CA GLY A 316 -3.56 4.55 -2.18
C GLY A 316 -3.17 5.93 -2.69
N SER A 317 -2.25 6.59 -2.01
CA SER A 317 -1.81 7.95 -2.37
C SER A 317 -0.77 7.95 -3.48
N LEU A 318 0.18 7.01 -3.47
CA LEU A 318 1.18 6.88 -4.54
C LEU A 318 0.58 6.35 -5.83
N GLU A 319 -0.32 5.36 -5.75
CA GLU A 319 -1.08 4.88 -6.91
C GLU A 319 -1.90 6.02 -7.54
N SER A 320 -2.52 6.87 -6.71
CA SER A 320 -3.25 8.03 -7.21
C SER A 320 -2.33 9.01 -7.93
N LEU A 321 -1.11 9.25 -7.42
CA LEU A 321 -0.14 10.10 -8.11
C LEU A 321 0.30 9.48 -9.44
N LEU A 322 0.58 8.17 -9.47
CA LEU A 322 1.00 7.44 -10.67
C LEU A 322 -0.06 7.54 -11.78
N ILE A 323 -1.31 7.16 -11.48
CA ILE A 323 -2.41 7.17 -12.46
C ILE A 323 -2.64 8.55 -13.06
N GLU A 324 -2.58 9.59 -12.22
CA GLU A 324 -2.80 10.96 -12.69
C GLU A 324 -1.63 11.45 -13.55
N CYS A 325 -0.39 11.07 -13.23
CA CYS A 325 0.76 11.35 -14.07
C CYS A 325 0.63 10.65 -15.44
N GLU A 326 0.23 9.38 -15.46
CA GLU A 326 0.00 8.63 -16.71
C GLU A 326 -1.11 9.25 -17.56
N PHE A 327 -2.23 9.61 -16.94
CA PHE A 327 -3.38 10.23 -17.62
C PHE A 327 -2.99 11.55 -18.26
N LEU A 328 -2.29 12.41 -17.52
CA LEU A 328 -1.87 13.72 -18.01
C LEU A 328 -0.77 13.61 -19.08
N TYR A 329 0.13 12.63 -18.97
CA TYR A 329 1.11 12.32 -20.01
C TYR A 329 0.44 11.93 -21.32
N ARG A 330 -0.56 11.03 -21.28
CA ARG A 330 -1.28 10.57 -22.47
C ARG A 330 -2.14 11.65 -23.13
N THR A 331 -2.67 12.59 -22.34
CA THR A 331 -3.57 13.65 -22.84
C THR A 331 -2.85 14.92 -23.28
N GLY A 332 -1.55 15.07 -22.97
CA GLY A 332 -0.77 16.25 -23.37
C GLY A 332 -1.14 17.55 -22.63
N LEU A 333 -1.88 17.46 -21.52
CA LEU A 333 -2.35 18.62 -20.74
C LEU A 333 -1.26 19.21 -19.83
N SER A 334 -0.15 19.66 -20.43
CA SER A 334 1.08 20.02 -19.73
C SER A 334 0.97 21.17 -18.73
N ARG A 335 0.10 22.18 -18.97
CA ARG A 335 -0.05 23.32 -18.02
C ARG A 335 -0.79 22.92 -16.74
N TYR A 336 -1.87 22.15 -16.85
CA TYR A 336 -2.63 21.67 -15.69
C TYR A 336 -1.81 20.69 -14.85
N LEU A 337 -0.89 19.99 -15.48
CA LEU A 337 -0.03 18.98 -14.86
C LEU A 337 0.89 19.54 -13.77
N PHE A 338 1.51 20.71 -13.98
CA PHE A 338 2.46 21.26 -12.99
C PHE A 338 1.76 21.64 -11.68
N GLU A 339 0.66 22.38 -11.76
CA GLU A 339 -0.11 22.78 -10.57
C GLU A 339 -0.70 21.56 -9.86
N PHE A 340 -1.16 20.58 -10.64
CA PHE A 340 -1.69 19.34 -10.11
C PHE A 340 -0.63 18.52 -9.34
N ILE A 341 0.53 18.29 -9.95
CA ILE A 341 1.66 17.58 -9.32
C ILE A 341 2.06 18.30 -8.03
N ARG A 342 2.19 19.63 -8.08
CA ARG A 342 2.57 20.44 -6.92
C ARG A 342 1.55 20.30 -5.79
N MET A 343 0.26 20.39 -6.10
CA MET A 343 -0.82 20.18 -5.14
C MET A 343 -0.76 18.78 -4.51
N MET A 344 -0.59 17.73 -5.33
CA MET A 344 -0.50 16.35 -4.86
C MET A 344 0.71 16.14 -3.96
N LEU A 345 1.91 16.57 -4.37
CA LEU A 345 3.12 16.46 -3.56
C LEU A 345 2.98 17.17 -2.22
N LYS A 346 2.39 18.38 -2.21
CA LYS A 346 2.07 19.09 -0.97
C LYS A 346 1.14 18.29 -0.06
N ALA A 347 0.09 17.69 -0.63
CA ALA A 347 -0.85 16.85 0.12
C ALA A 347 -0.19 15.57 0.65
N LEU A 348 0.80 15.01 -0.06
CA LEU A 348 1.63 13.88 0.38
C LEU A 348 2.62 14.25 1.51
N GLY A 349 2.77 15.54 1.82
CA GLY A 349 3.65 16.05 2.88
C GLY A 349 4.94 16.70 2.37
N PHE A 350 5.15 16.80 1.05
CA PHE A 350 6.30 17.45 0.44
C PHE A 350 6.04 18.95 0.28
N VAL A 351 6.50 19.74 1.25
CA VAL A 351 6.31 21.19 1.28
C VAL A 351 7.58 21.93 0.84
N GLU A 352 7.42 23.09 0.22
CA GLU A 352 8.53 24.01 -0.05
C GLU A 352 9.05 24.59 1.29
N PRO A 353 10.37 24.76 1.45
CA PRO A 353 11.41 24.65 0.43
C PRO A 353 12.05 23.23 0.34
N GLU A 354 11.54 22.24 1.08
CA GLU A 354 12.13 20.90 1.19
C GLU A 354 11.95 20.06 -0.09
N CYS A 355 10.89 20.34 -0.83
CA CYS A 355 10.63 19.83 -2.17
C CYS A 355 11.09 20.86 -3.20
N ARG A 356 11.49 20.40 -4.39
CA ARG A 356 11.68 21.30 -5.54
C ARG A 356 10.40 22.10 -5.77
N ALA A 357 10.53 23.40 -6.03
CA ALA A 357 9.39 24.30 -6.19
C ALA A 357 8.47 23.92 -7.37
N SER A 358 9.02 23.27 -8.39
CA SER A 358 8.27 22.83 -9.57
C SER A 358 8.93 21.59 -10.16
N PRO A 359 8.70 20.39 -9.58
CA PRO A 359 9.22 19.17 -10.16
C PRO A 359 8.60 18.98 -11.54
N SER A 360 9.45 18.71 -12.53
CA SER A 360 8.95 18.42 -13.88
C SER A 360 8.21 17.08 -13.90
N LEU A 361 7.37 16.86 -14.91
CA LEU A 361 6.79 15.53 -15.14
C LEU A 361 7.88 14.46 -15.21
N VAL A 362 8.99 14.77 -15.88
CA VAL A 362 10.14 13.86 -16.01
C VAL A 362 10.77 13.57 -14.64
N ASP A 363 10.79 14.53 -13.71
CA ASP A 363 11.26 14.29 -12.36
C ASP A 363 10.32 13.34 -11.60
N VAL A 364 9.00 13.55 -11.71
CA VAL A 364 8.01 12.69 -11.02
C VAL A 364 7.96 11.30 -11.62
N ASP A 365 8.01 11.17 -12.94
CA ASP A 365 8.10 9.89 -13.64
C ASP A 365 9.35 9.12 -13.20
N ARG A 366 10.52 9.76 -13.20
CA ARG A 366 11.77 9.16 -12.70
C ARG A 366 11.73 8.83 -11.21
N ALA A 367 10.99 9.61 -10.42
CA ALA A 367 10.77 9.37 -8.99
C ALA A 367 9.93 8.10 -8.77
N LEU A 368 8.90 7.89 -9.59
CA LEU A 368 7.97 6.78 -9.50
C LEU A 368 8.42 5.52 -10.23
N SER A 369 9.41 5.60 -11.12
CA SER A 369 9.84 4.45 -11.96
C SER A 369 10.41 3.23 -11.20
N ARG A 370 10.53 3.28 -9.87
CA ARG A 370 10.91 2.16 -8.97
C ARG A 370 9.91 1.95 -7.83
N LEU A 371 8.82 2.70 -7.84
CA LEU A 371 7.63 2.46 -7.05
C LEU A 371 6.52 2.18 -8.06
N ASP A 372 6.77 1.19 -8.92
CA ASP A 372 5.83 0.81 -9.96
C ASP A 372 4.75 -0.10 -9.37
N ASP A 373 3.94 -0.66 -10.26
CA ASP A 373 2.87 -1.59 -9.94
C ASP A 373 3.35 -2.65 -8.91
N HIS A 374 4.54 -3.25 -9.07
CA HIS A 374 4.99 -4.36 -8.22
C HIS A 374 5.28 -3.96 -6.77
N GLU A 375 6.02 -2.87 -6.54
CA GLU A 375 6.36 -2.42 -5.19
C GLU A 375 5.12 -1.88 -4.46
N LEU A 376 4.26 -1.15 -5.17
CA LEU A 376 3.00 -0.66 -4.61
C LEU A 376 2.06 -1.83 -4.26
N TYR A 377 1.95 -2.84 -5.13
CA TYR A 377 1.17 -4.04 -4.82
C TYR A 377 1.75 -4.86 -3.67
N THR A 378 3.07 -4.85 -3.48
CA THR A 378 3.67 -5.44 -2.29
C THR A 378 3.16 -4.75 -1.02
N VAL A 379 3.19 -3.42 -0.96
CA VAL A 379 2.68 -2.69 0.22
C VAL A 379 1.19 -2.95 0.43
N TYR A 380 0.43 -2.99 -0.66
CA TYR A 380 -0.99 -3.30 -0.63
C TYR A 380 -1.26 -4.71 -0.06
N ASP A 381 -0.56 -5.72 -0.56
CA ASP A 381 -0.68 -7.11 -0.12
C ASP A 381 -0.34 -7.25 1.36
N LEU A 382 0.76 -6.60 1.79
CA LEU A 382 1.21 -6.59 3.18
C LEU A 382 0.32 -5.74 4.09
N SER A 383 -0.56 -4.89 3.55
CA SER A 383 -1.54 -4.15 4.35
C SER A 383 -2.62 -5.06 4.97
N GLY A 384 -2.69 -6.33 4.54
CA GLY A 384 -3.57 -7.31 5.17
C GLY A 384 -5.05 -6.94 5.07
N PHE A 385 -5.47 -6.35 3.95
CA PHE A 385 -6.88 -5.97 3.73
C PHE A 385 -7.83 -7.13 4.00
N TRP A 386 -7.50 -8.32 3.52
CA TRP A 386 -8.26 -9.55 3.74
C TRP A 386 -8.46 -9.94 5.22
N ALA A 387 -7.59 -9.50 6.13
CA ALA A 387 -7.54 -9.91 7.54
C ALA A 387 -7.99 -8.85 8.54
N PHE A 388 -7.88 -7.56 8.19
CA PHE A 388 -8.00 -6.47 9.17
C PHE A 388 -8.97 -5.38 8.77
N TYR A 389 -9.46 -5.37 7.53
CA TYR A 389 -10.32 -4.33 6.98
C TYR A 389 -11.59 -4.98 6.44
#